data_AF-A0A2V5E4A6-F1
#
_entry.id   AF-A0A2V5E4A6-F1
#
_cell.length_a   1.000
_cell.length_b   1.000
_cell.length_c   1.000
_cell.angle_alpha   90.00
_cell.angle_beta   90.00
_cell.angle_gamma   90.00
#
_symmetry.space_group_name_H-M   'P 1'
#
loop_
_entity.id
_entity.type
_entity.pdbx_description
1 polymer ?
#
loop_
_entity_poly.entity_id
_entity_poly.type
_entity_poly.pdbx_seq_one_letter_code
_entity_poly.pdbx_strand_id
1 'polypeptide(L)'
;MHIASFRTLGRSAYEAYGHSQVQRTSATLLAFNGAFVDMFTGNYLLGNGHRAYNPRLMRFQCADSMSPFSRGGLNAYAYCSCDPVNRVDPSGRSWLRRLWQGLTGGPKKVQSMTPLVNTNKDRIEFEVPVTDKNIQRKQARLTVVNDSASMRGVFSQTSPMTHKWLVTDKGEIIVGSFEHGHVYSTHASFAKVAARDHRTSATVVAAGEFTMKDDRLIMTNYSGHYKTPYDRLWPVKMHMEQLGIDMKVTRQSYLANQQAG
;
A
#
# COMPACT_ATOMS: atom_id res chain seq x y z
N MET A 1 -39.73 28.94 -9.35
CA MET A 1 -38.56 29.22 -8.49
C MET A 1 -38.74 28.39 -7.22
N HIS A 2 -38.09 27.22 -7.10
CA HIS A 2 -38.21 26.36 -5.90
C HIS A 2 -37.14 26.78 -4.89
N ILE A 3 -37.58 27.31 -3.75
CA ILE A 3 -36.70 27.60 -2.62
C ILE A 3 -36.42 26.26 -1.93
N ALA A 4 -35.17 25.79 -2.02
CA ALA A 4 -34.73 24.62 -1.26
C ALA A 4 -34.68 25.00 0.23
N SER A 5 -35.57 24.39 1.02
CA SER A 5 -35.51 24.45 2.49
C SER A 5 -34.29 23.66 2.96
N PHE A 6 -33.28 24.35 3.47
CA PHE A 6 -32.15 23.72 4.15
C PHE A 6 -32.64 23.14 5.48
N ARG A 7 -32.74 21.81 5.56
CA ARG A 7 -32.94 21.11 6.84
C ARG A 7 -31.79 21.45 7.77
N THR A 8 -32.11 22.00 8.94
CA THR A 8 -31.14 22.17 10.03
C THR A 8 -30.59 20.80 10.42
N LEU A 9 -29.33 20.53 10.08
CA LEU A 9 -28.62 19.36 10.58
C LEU A 9 -28.51 19.51 12.11
N GLY A 10 -29.05 18.56 12.86
CA GLY A 10 -29.05 18.59 14.32
C GLY A 10 -27.62 18.74 14.87
N ARG A 11 -27.42 19.69 15.78
CA ARG A 11 -26.14 19.85 16.48
C ARG A 11 -25.99 18.69 17.46
N SER A 12 -24.87 17.98 17.38
CA SER A 12 -24.50 16.92 18.31
C SER A 12 -23.28 17.37 19.12
N ALA A 13 -23.36 17.27 20.44
CA ALA A 13 -22.24 17.52 21.35
C ALA A 13 -21.65 16.19 21.84
N TYR A 14 -20.32 16.17 21.99
CA TYR A 14 -19.55 15.02 22.46
C TYR A 14 -18.62 15.43 23.59
N GLU A 15 -18.45 14.54 24.56
CA GLU A 15 -17.35 14.61 25.52
C GLU A 15 -16.00 14.29 24.84
N ALA A 16 -14.89 14.50 25.55
CA ALA A 16 -13.54 14.30 25.04
C ALA A 16 -13.33 12.92 24.39
N TYR A 17 -13.93 11.87 24.95
CA TYR A 17 -13.84 10.49 24.46
C TYR A 17 -15.01 10.10 23.52
N GLY A 18 -15.77 11.06 23.01
CA GLY A 18 -16.83 10.81 22.05
C GLY A 18 -18.14 10.30 22.67
N HIS A 19 -18.27 10.33 23.99
CA HIS A 19 -19.53 10.03 24.67
C HIS A 19 -20.55 11.15 24.40
N SER A 20 -21.82 10.80 24.21
CA SER A 20 -22.92 11.73 24.09
C SER A 20 -24.13 11.17 24.84
N GLN A 21 -24.77 12.01 25.65
CA GLN A 21 -26.00 11.66 26.37
C GLN A 21 -27.25 11.79 25.50
N VAL A 22 -27.15 12.47 24.35
CA VAL A 22 -28.27 12.65 23.43
C VAL A 22 -28.48 11.35 22.66
N GLN A 23 -29.65 10.73 22.85
CA GLN A 23 -30.08 9.60 22.02
C GLN A 23 -30.11 10.04 20.56
N ARG A 24 -29.21 9.47 19.77
CA ARG A 24 -29.17 9.76 18.33
C ARG A 24 -30.44 9.22 17.68
N THR A 25 -31.21 10.13 17.09
CA THR A 25 -32.23 9.76 16.11
C THR A 25 -31.53 9.06 14.95
N SER A 26 -32.10 7.95 14.49
CA SER A 26 -31.64 6.98 13.48
C SER A 26 -31.21 7.53 12.10
N ALA A 27 -31.12 8.84 11.93
CA ALA A 27 -30.80 9.51 10.68
C ALA A 27 -29.30 9.61 10.36
N THR A 28 -28.39 9.42 11.32
CA THR A 28 -26.94 9.62 11.10
C THR A 28 -26.12 8.41 11.54
N LEU A 29 -25.62 7.63 10.57
CA LEU A 29 -24.72 6.49 10.79
C LEU A 29 -23.32 6.92 11.26
N LEU A 30 -22.91 8.14 10.91
CA LEU A 30 -21.62 8.72 11.24
C LEU A 30 -21.70 9.63 12.46
N ALA A 31 -20.64 9.58 13.25
CA ALA A 31 -20.66 10.05 14.62
C ALA A 31 -19.35 10.78 15.00
N PHE A 32 -18.88 10.59 16.24
CA PHE A 32 -17.61 11.13 16.73
C PHE A 32 -16.48 10.79 15.75
N ASN A 33 -15.71 11.80 15.34
CA ASN A 33 -14.63 11.69 14.34
C ASN A 33 -15.03 11.04 13.00
N GLY A 34 -16.31 11.09 12.62
CA GLY A 34 -16.80 10.44 11.41
C GLY A 34 -16.73 8.91 11.46
N ALA A 35 -16.67 8.32 12.66
CA ALA A 35 -16.74 6.88 12.84
C ALA A 35 -18.18 6.37 12.74
N PHE A 36 -18.35 5.12 12.29
CA PHE A 36 -19.63 4.43 12.40
C PHE A 36 -19.95 4.13 13.85
N VAL A 37 -21.15 4.50 14.28
CA VAL A 37 -21.69 4.12 15.59
C VAL A 37 -22.59 2.91 15.45
N ASP A 38 -22.36 1.89 16.26
CA ASP A 38 -23.35 0.84 16.46
C ASP A 38 -24.47 1.40 17.34
N MET A 39 -25.68 1.52 16.78
CA MET A 39 -26.84 2.09 17.48
C MET A 39 -27.29 1.24 18.66
N PHE A 40 -27.00 -0.06 18.67
CA PHE A 40 -27.41 -0.97 19.75
C PHE A 40 -26.47 -0.89 20.95
N THR A 41 -25.16 -0.88 20.71
CA THR A 41 -24.16 -0.86 21.81
C THR A 41 -23.65 0.54 22.14
N GLY A 42 -23.84 1.52 21.26
CA GLY A 42 -23.27 2.86 21.39
C GLY A 42 -21.75 2.92 21.18
N ASN A 43 -21.15 1.83 20.69
CA ASN A 43 -19.71 1.74 20.42
C ASN A 43 -19.38 2.27 19.02
N TYR A 44 -18.12 2.67 18.83
CA TYR A 44 -17.58 3.13 17.56
C TYR A 44 -16.80 2.02 16.86
N LEU A 45 -17.12 1.73 15.60
CA LEU A 45 -16.48 0.69 14.80
C LEU A 45 -15.30 1.26 13.99
N LEU A 46 -14.15 1.41 14.65
CA LEU A 46 -12.95 2.01 14.06
C LEU A 46 -12.20 1.02 13.15
N GLY A 47 -11.51 1.55 12.13
CA GLY A 47 -10.76 0.74 11.17
C GLY A 47 -11.63 -0.13 10.28
N ASN A 48 -12.81 0.35 9.89
CA ASN A 48 -13.80 -0.42 9.14
C ASN A 48 -14.25 -1.69 9.89
N GLY A 49 -14.58 -1.54 11.19
CA GLY A 49 -14.97 -2.65 12.06
C GLY A 49 -13.82 -3.47 12.62
N HIS A 50 -12.56 -3.08 12.38
CA HIS A 50 -11.38 -3.75 12.92
C HIS A 50 -11.37 -3.80 14.46
N ARG A 51 -11.79 -2.72 15.13
CA ARG A 51 -11.97 -2.70 16.59
C ARG A 51 -13.17 -1.87 17.01
N ALA A 52 -13.94 -2.41 17.96
CA ALA A 52 -14.97 -1.67 18.67
C ALA A 52 -14.33 -0.83 19.78
N TYR A 53 -14.54 0.49 19.70
CA TYR A 53 -14.15 1.47 20.70
C TYR A 53 -15.37 1.84 21.55
N ASN A 54 -15.24 1.73 22.87
CA ASN A 54 -16.31 2.08 23.80
C ASN A 54 -16.05 3.47 24.38
N PRO A 55 -16.88 4.48 24.05
CA PRO A 55 -16.68 5.85 24.54
C PRO A 55 -16.97 6.01 26.04
N ARG A 56 -17.79 5.15 26.65
CA ARG A 56 -18.06 5.17 28.10
C ARG A 56 -16.89 4.61 28.90
N LEU A 57 -16.27 3.53 28.41
CA LEU A 57 -15.08 2.93 29.03
C LEU A 57 -13.77 3.58 28.58
N MET A 58 -13.84 4.53 27.64
CA MET A 58 -12.70 5.26 27.09
C MET A 58 -11.60 4.36 26.50
N ARG A 59 -11.96 3.14 26.07
CA ARG A 59 -11.00 2.11 25.63
C ARG A 59 -11.56 1.21 24.53
N PHE A 60 -10.68 0.49 23.85
CA PHE A 60 -11.05 -0.59 22.94
C PHE A 60 -11.57 -1.82 23.70
N GLN A 61 -12.49 -2.57 23.09
CA GLN A 61 -12.99 -3.84 23.64
C GLN A 61 -12.10 -5.04 23.30
N CYS A 62 -11.17 -4.88 22.35
CA CYS A 62 -10.22 -5.90 21.94
C CYS A 62 -8.79 -5.36 22.02
N ALA A 63 -7.85 -6.21 22.43
CA ALA A 63 -6.43 -5.88 22.51
C ALA A 63 -5.82 -5.57 21.12
N ASP A 64 -4.87 -4.65 21.09
CA ASP A 64 -4.08 -4.39 19.88
C ASP A 64 -3.11 -5.54 19.58
N SER A 65 -3.23 -6.13 18.39
CA SER A 65 -2.25 -7.10 17.85
C SER A 65 -0.82 -6.52 17.70
N MET A 66 -0.67 -5.19 17.73
CA MET A 66 0.61 -4.48 17.63
C MET A 66 1.08 -3.89 18.98
N SER A 67 0.51 -4.35 20.08
CA SER A 67 0.95 -4.08 21.46
C SER A 67 1.60 -5.35 22.04
N PRO A 68 2.58 -5.28 22.95
CA PRO A 68 3.21 -4.09 23.56
C PRO A 68 4.39 -3.53 22.75
N PHE A 69 4.88 -4.27 21.75
CA PHE A 69 5.98 -3.87 20.89
C PHE A 69 5.44 -3.39 19.54
N SER A 70 5.99 -2.30 19.00
CA SER A 70 5.54 -1.60 17.76
C SER A 70 4.51 -0.50 18.01
N ARG A 71 3.53 -0.31 17.10
CA ARG A 71 2.69 0.90 16.99
C ARG A 71 1.50 0.97 17.96
N GLY A 72 1.17 -0.11 18.66
CA GLY A 72 0.07 -0.17 19.61
C GLY A 72 0.37 0.46 20.97
N GLY A 73 1.66 0.73 21.26
CA GLY A 73 2.11 1.22 22.57
C GLY A 73 2.00 0.16 23.68
N LEU A 74 2.38 0.52 24.90
CA LEU A 74 2.39 -0.40 26.06
C LEU A 74 0.98 -0.85 26.49
N ASN A 75 -0.05 -0.04 26.23
CA ASN A 75 -1.42 -0.34 26.61
C ASN A 75 -2.24 -0.77 25.38
N ALA A 76 -2.48 -2.08 25.26
CA ALA A 76 -3.20 -2.71 24.16
C ALA A 76 -4.65 -2.22 23.98
N TYR A 77 -5.23 -1.52 24.97
CA TYR A 77 -6.62 -1.10 24.96
C TYR A 77 -6.80 0.43 24.87
N ALA A 78 -5.72 1.20 24.96
CA ALA A 78 -5.80 2.65 25.01
C ALA A 78 -6.26 3.25 23.67
N TYR A 79 -7.27 4.12 23.71
CA TYR A 79 -7.64 4.97 22.58
C TYR A 79 -6.77 6.23 22.58
N CYS A 80 -6.18 6.56 21.43
CA CYS A 80 -5.37 7.77 21.24
C CYS A 80 -4.20 7.99 22.24
N SER A 81 -3.70 6.92 22.87
CA SER A 81 -2.78 7.02 24.02
C SER A 81 -3.30 7.99 25.10
N CYS A 82 -4.60 7.90 25.40
CA CYS A 82 -5.31 8.69 26.42
C CYS A 82 -5.41 10.20 26.14
N ASP A 83 -5.25 10.62 24.88
CA ASP A 83 -5.40 12.03 24.47
C ASP A 83 -6.32 12.17 23.25
N PRO A 84 -7.64 11.95 23.43
CA PRO A 84 -8.64 11.92 22.34
C PRO A 84 -9.06 13.30 21.84
N VAL A 85 -8.70 14.38 22.56
CA VAL A 85 -9.00 15.77 22.18
C VAL A 85 -8.04 16.21 21.07
N ASN A 86 -6.76 15.85 21.18
CA ASN A 86 -5.73 16.25 20.22
C ASN A 86 -5.44 15.20 19.15
N ARG A 87 -6.02 13.99 19.26
CA ARG A 87 -5.65 12.84 18.41
C ARG A 87 -6.88 12.06 17.96
N VAL A 88 -6.78 11.48 16.77
CA VAL A 88 -7.82 10.65 16.16
C VAL A 88 -7.18 9.38 15.60
N ASP A 89 -7.77 8.20 15.87
CA ASP A 89 -7.34 6.91 15.30
C ASP A 89 -8.42 6.35 14.34
N PRO A 90 -8.39 6.72 13.05
CA PRO A 90 -9.36 6.21 12.07
C PRO A 90 -9.20 4.71 11.79
N SER A 91 -8.00 4.16 12.03
CA SER A 91 -7.65 2.78 11.71
C SER A 91 -8.00 1.79 12.82
N GLY A 92 -8.35 2.29 14.01
CA GLY A 92 -8.52 1.45 15.20
C GLY A 92 -7.28 0.59 15.39
N ARG A 93 -6.08 1.17 15.29
CA ARG A 93 -4.78 0.48 15.35
C ARG A 93 -3.73 1.40 15.97
N SER A 94 -3.66 2.66 15.53
CA SER A 94 -2.84 3.66 16.19
C SER A 94 -3.19 5.06 15.70
N TRP A 95 -3.36 5.99 16.63
CA TRP A 95 -3.49 7.43 16.32
C TRP A 95 -2.22 8.00 15.65
N LEU A 96 -1.08 7.33 15.88
CA LEU A 96 0.23 7.65 15.30
C LEU A 96 0.27 7.47 13.78
N ARG A 97 -0.73 6.86 13.14
CA ARG A 97 -0.78 6.73 11.66
C ARG A 97 -0.75 8.10 10.96
N ARG A 98 -1.38 9.13 11.54
CA ARG A 98 -1.31 10.51 11.03
C ARG A 98 -0.11 11.28 11.61
N LEU A 99 0.22 11.08 12.89
CA LEU A 99 1.30 11.82 13.53
C LEU A 99 2.70 11.41 13.02
N TRP A 100 2.93 10.14 12.68
CA TRP A 100 4.20 9.71 12.05
C TRP A 100 4.29 10.16 10.59
N GLN A 101 3.18 10.30 9.88
CA GLN A 101 3.19 10.98 8.58
C GLN A 101 3.59 12.45 8.72
N GLY A 102 3.34 13.10 9.86
CA GLY A 102 3.83 14.46 10.14
C GLY A 102 5.27 14.51 10.67
N LEU A 103 5.62 13.68 11.66
CA LEU A 103 6.88 13.76 12.40
C LEU A 103 8.06 13.01 11.75
N THR A 104 7.80 12.00 10.91
CA THR A 104 8.85 11.30 10.14
C THR A 104 8.89 11.69 8.66
N GLY A 105 8.14 12.74 8.28
CA GLY A 105 8.14 13.27 6.91
C GLY A 105 7.38 12.39 5.91
N GLY A 106 6.19 11.91 6.29
CA GLY A 106 5.37 11.04 5.45
C GLY A 106 6.05 9.69 5.18
N PRO A 107 5.42 8.78 4.43
CA PRO A 107 6.19 7.77 3.73
C PRO A 107 7.19 8.50 2.81
N LYS A 108 8.49 8.20 2.94
CA LYS A 108 9.53 8.80 2.09
C LYS A 108 9.12 8.72 0.63
N LYS A 109 9.01 9.85 -0.07
CA LYS A 109 8.69 9.86 -1.50
C LYS A 109 9.66 8.95 -2.25
N VAL A 110 9.19 8.25 -3.28
CA VAL A 110 10.07 7.33 -4.03
C VAL A 110 11.28 8.07 -4.61
N GLN A 111 11.10 9.34 -5.01
CA GLN A 111 12.17 10.19 -5.51
C GLN A 111 13.24 10.56 -4.47
N SER A 112 12.94 10.38 -3.18
CA SER A 112 13.90 10.61 -2.08
C SER A 112 14.66 9.34 -1.67
N MET A 113 14.40 8.20 -2.32
CA MET A 113 15.07 6.94 -2.02
C MET A 113 16.47 6.90 -2.61
N THR A 114 17.40 6.26 -1.90
CA THR A 114 18.74 6.04 -2.41
C THR A 114 18.73 5.02 -3.54
N PRO A 115 19.54 5.20 -4.61
CA PRO A 115 19.66 4.21 -5.67
C PRO A 115 20.05 2.82 -5.15
N LEU A 116 19.47 1.78 -5.75
CA LEU A 116 19.91 0.40 -5.52
C LEU A 116 21.14 0.10 -6.37
N VAL A 117 22.06 -0.64 -5.78
CA VAL A 117 23.24 -1.14 -6.48
C VAL A 117 22.91 -2.50 -7.09
N ASN A 118 23.02 -2.62 -8.41
CA ASN A 118 22.99 -3.93 -9.06
C ASN A 118 24.29 -4.69 -8.68
N THR A 119 24.19 -5.88 -8.08
CA THR A 119 25.38 -6.70 -7.77
C THR A 119 26.01 -7.34 -9.00
N ASN A 120 25.28 -7.44 -10.11
CA ASN A 120 25.71 -8.12 -11.34
C ASN A 120 25.86 -7.12 -12.49
N LYS A 121 26.58 -6.02 -12.28
CA LYS A 121 26.75 -4.98 -13.31
C LYS A 121 27.41 -5.50 -14.59
N ASP A 122 28.37 -6.40 -14.44
CA ASP A 122 29.17 -6.92 -15.56
C ASP A 122 28.34 -7.77 -16.54
N ARG A 123 27.18 -8.25 -16.11
CA ARG A 123 26.28 -9.06 -16.96
C ARG A 123 25.32 -8.22 -17.78
N ILE A 124 25.17 -6.92 -17.49
CA ILE A 124 24.16 -6.06 -18.14
C ILE A 124 24.36 -6.01 -19.66
N GLU A 125 25.61 -5.94 -20.13
CA GLU A 125 25.93 -5.89 -21.56
C GLU A 125 25.45 -7.13 -22.32
N PHE A 126 25.40 -8.28 -21.66
CA PHE A 126 24.86 -9.52 -22.22
C PHE A 126 23.34 -9.64 -22.02
N GLU A 127 22.81 -9.19 -20.90
CA GLU A 127 21.39 -9.32 -20.54
C GLU A 127 20.46 -8.43 -21.37
N VAL A 128 20.91 -7.22 -21.73
CA VAL A 128 20.11 -6.27 -22.53
C VAL A 128 19.79 -6.81 -23.92
N PRO A 129 20.77 -7.28 -24.74
CA PRO A 129 20.48 -7.86 -26.05
C PRO A 129 19.58 -9.10 -25.99
N VAL A 130 19.69 -9.92 -24.95
CA VAL A 130 18.80 -11.09 -24.75
C VAL A 130 17.38 -10.61 -24.48
N THR A 131 17.22 -9.61 -23.62
CA THR A 131 15.90 -9.03 -23.31
C THR A 131 15.26 -8.40 -24.55
N ASP A 132 16.03 -7.69 -25.38
CA ASP A 132 15.56 -7.14 -26.65
C ASP A 132 15.06 -8.24 -27.60
N LYS A 133 15.82 -9.32 -27.75
CA LYS A 133 15.40 -10.49 -28.55
C LYS A 133 14.10 -11.09 -28.04
N ASN A 134 13.93 -11.18 -26.72
CA ASN A 134 12.72 -11.73 -26.11
C ASN A 134 11.51 -10.83 -26.34
N ILE A 135 11.70 -9.50 -26.27
CA ILE A 135 10.65 -8.53 -26.59
C ILE A 135 10.25 -8.63 -28.07
N GLN A 136 11.22 -8.71 -28.98
CA GLN A 136 10.97 -8.89 -30.41
C GLN A 136 10.22 -10.18 -30.73
N ARG A 137 10.54 -11.26 -30.00
CA ARG A 137 9.85 -12.57 -30.11
C ARG A 137 8.48 -12.60 -29.43
N LYS A 138 8.03 -11.50 -28.82
CA LYS A 138 6.80 -11.42 -28.01
C LYS A 138 6.78 -12.39 -26.80
N GLN A 139 7.95 -12.87 -26.40
CA GLN A 139 8.16 -13.74 -25.23
C GLN A 139 8.40 -12.95 -23.94
N ALA A 140 8.76 -11.68 -24.09
CA ALA A 140 8.78 -10.70 -23.02
C ALA A 140 8.04 -9.43 -23.47
N ARG A 141 7.56 -8.65 -22.50
CA ARG A 141 6.92 -7.36 -22.73
C ARG A 141 7.36 -6.39 -21.66
N LEU A 142 7.68 -5.18 -22.07
CA LEU A 142 7.98 -4.08 -21.18
C LEU A 142 6.81 -3.10 -21.19
N THR A 143 6.34 -2.71 -20.00
CA THR A 143 5.24 -1.77 -19.82
C THR A 143 5.67 -0.68 -18.84
N VAL A 144 5.59 0.58 -19.26
CA VAL A 144 5.70 1.72 -18.33
C VAL A 144 4.29 2.02 -17.81
N VAL A 145 4.10 1.91 -16.50
CA VAL A 145 2.79 2.04 -15.86
C VAL A 145 2.59 3.48 -15.41
N ASN A 146 1.54 4.11 -15.93
CA ASN A 146 1.19 5.49 -15.63
C ASN A 146 -0.14 5.61 -14.87
N ASP A 147 -0.98 4.57 -14.91
CA ASP A 147 -2.34 4.57 -14.37
C ASP A 147 -2.85 3.14 -14.10
N SER A 148 -4.05 3.05 -13.54
CA SER A 148 -4.69 1.75 -13.29
C SER A 148 -5.02 0.96 -14.57
N ALA A 149 -5.25 1.62 -15.71
CA ALA A 149 -5.55 0.96 -16.98
C ALA A 149 -4.33 0.24 -17.56
N SER A 150 -3.18 0.93 -17.61
CA SER A 150 -1.90 0.35 -18.02
C SER A 150 -1.48 -0.80 -17.13
N MET A 151 -1.73 -0.72 -15.81
CA MET A 151 -1.50 -1.84 -14.89
C MET A 151 -2.42 -3.04 -15.19
N ARG A 152 -3.72 -2.82 -15.45
CA ARG A 152 -4.63 -3.92 -15.84
C ARG A 152 -4.16 -4.60 -17.13
N GLY A 153 -3.64 -3.84 -18.08
CA GLY A 153 -3.07 -4.37 -19.32
C GLY A 153 -1.85 -5.28 -19.11
N VAL A 154 -1.14 -5.16 -17.99
CA VAL A 154 -0.02 -6.05 -17.63
C VAL A 154 -0.50 -7.47 -17.38
N PHE A 155 -1.64 -7.62 -16.71
CA PHE A 155 -2.20 -8.91 -16.26
C PHE A 155 -3.31 -9.45 -17.17
N SER A 156 -3.71 -8.73 -18.21
CA SER A 156 -4.80 -9.12 -19.12
C SER A 156 -4.44 -10.24 -20.11
N GLN A 157 -3.35 -10.99 -19.87
CA GLN A 157 -2.82 -11.96 -20.82
C GLN A 157 -3.22 -13.39 -20.46
N THR A 158 -3.43 -14.21 -21.50
CA THR A 158 -3.93 -15.59 -21.39
C THR A 158 -2.86 -16.58 -20.92
N SER A 159 -1.58 -16.26 -21.11
CA SER A 159 -0.46 -17.14 -20.74
C SER A 159 0.13 -16.76 -19.38
N PRO A 160 0.53 -17.74 -18.54
CA PRO A 160 1.16 -17.46 -17.26
C PRO A 160 2.52 -16.79 -17.46
N MET A 161 2.61 -15.51 -17.09
CA MET A 161 3.85 -14.73 -17.14
C MET A 161 4.35 -14.39 -15.74
N THR A 162 5.66 -14.28 -15.60
CA THR A 162 6.29 -13.67 -14.43
C THR A 162 6.39 -12.17 -14.63
N HIS A 163 5.96 -11.39 -13.63
CA HIS A 163 5.90 -9.94 -13.69
C HIS A 163 6.92 -9.31 -12.74
N LYS A 164 8.02 -8.81 -13.29
CA LYS A 164 9.07 -8.10 -12.54
C LYS A 164 8.80 -6.61 -12.59
N TRP A 165 8.65 -5.98 -11.43
CA TRP A 165 8.47 -4.54 -11.34
C TRP A 165 9.72 -3.84 -10.83
N LEU A 166 9.89 -2.60 -11.26
CA LEU A 166 10.91 -1.70 -10.76
C LEU A 166 10.42 -0.26 -10.77
N VAL A 167 10.98 0.54 -9.89
CA VAL A 167 10.70 1.97 -9.79
C VAL A 167 12.01 2.73 -9.84
N THR A 168 12.00 3.81 -10.62
CA THR A 168 13.18 4.66 -10.82
C THR A 168 13.27 5.77 -9.77
N ASP A 169 14.42 6.44 -9.71
CA ASP A 169 14.63 7.65 -8.88
C ASP A 169 13.73 8.83 -9.28
N LYS A 170 13.14 8.83 -10.48
CA LYS A 170 12.12 9.80 -10.90
C LYS A 170 10.70 9.37 -10.52
N GLY A 171 10.52 8.17 -10.01
CA GLY A 171 9.21 7.59 -9.66
C GLY A 171 8.50 6.95 -10.86
N GLU A 172 9.21 6.63 -11.93
CA GLU A 172 8.64 5.92 -13.08
C GLU A 172 8.48 4.45 -12.71
N ILE A 173 7.32 3.85 -12.99
CA ILE A 173 7.04 2.44 -12.71
C ILE A 173 7.19 1.66 -14.00
N ILE A 174 8.05 0.65 -13.97
CA ILE A 174 8.32 -0.21 -15.12
C ILE A 174 8.01 -1.65 -14.72
N VAL A 175 7.26 -2.34 -15.56
CA VAL A 175 6.93 -3.76 -15.39
C VAL A 175 7.40 -4.53 -16.62
N GLY A 176 8.31 -5.48 -16.38
CA GLY A 176 8.76 -6.46 -17.35
C GLY A 176 8.05 -7.79 -17.12
N SER A 177 7.25 -8.21 -18.09
CA SER A 177 6.54 -9.49 -18.11
C SER A 177 7.25 -10.46 -19.04
N PHE A 178 7.38 -11.73 -18.68
CA PHE A 178 7.96 -12.76 -19.54
C PHE A 178 7.40 -14.15 -19.23
N GLU A 179 7.43 -15.06 -20.20
CA GLU A 179 6.90 -16.42 -20.05
C GLU A 179 7.80 -17.30 -19.15
N HIS A 180 7.18 -18.00 -18.20
CA HIS A 180 7.88 -18.86 -17.25
C HIS A 180 8.33 -20.15 -17.96
N GLY A 181 9.63 -20.31 -18.26
CA GLY A 181 10.20 -21.58 -18.74
C GLY A 181 11.31 -21.48 -19.79
N HIS A 182 11.38 -20.42 -20.61
CA HIS A 182 12.33 -20.37 -21.74
C HIS A 182 13.02 -19.02 -21.94
N VAL A 183 12.79 -18.06 -21.04
CA VAL A 183 13.10 -16.64 -21.29
C VAL A 183 13.77 -16.04 -20.06
N TYR A 184 15.04 -15.67 -20.17
CA TYR A 184 15.78 -14.99 -19.11
C TYR A 184 15.72 -13.48 -19.34
N SER A 185 15.10 -12.73 -18.44
CA SER A 185 15.13 -11.26 -18.40
C SER A 185 15.25 -10.79 -16.95
N THR A 186 16.06 -9.76 -16.72
CA THR A 186 16.39 -9.26 -15.37
C THR A 186 15.77 -7.89 -15.14
N HIS A 187 15.63 -7.50 -13.87
CA HIS A 187 15.21 -6.13 -13.54
C HIS A 187 16.15 -5.08 -14.16
N ALA A 188 17.46 -5.35 -14.15
CA ALA A 188 18.45 -4.43 -14.67
C ALA A 188 18.36 -4.29 -16.21
N SER A 189 18.10 -5.38 -16.92
CA SER A 189 17.92 -5.32 -18.37
C SER A 189 16.64 -4.55 -18.75
N PHE A 190 15.52 -4.80 -18.07
CA PHE A 190 14.30 -4.03 -18.27
C PHE A 190 14.48 -2.55 -17.96
N ALA A 191 15.21 -2.18 -16.90
CA ALA A 191 15.49 -0.77 -16.60
C ALA A 191 16.30 -0.09 -17.71
N LYS A 192 17.29 -0.77 -18.28
CA LYS A 192 18.11 -0.23 -19.39
C LYS A 192 17.32 -0.10 -20.69
N VAL A 193 16.53 -1.12 -21.02
CA VAL A 193 15.64 -1.09 -22.21
C VAL A 193 14.60 0.02 -22.05
N ALA A 194 13.97 0.16 -20.88
CA ALA A 194 13.02 1.25 -20.61
C ALA A 194 13.68 2.63 -20.74
N ALA A 195 14.88 2.80 -20.20
CA ALA A 195 15.59 4.07 -20.27
C ALA A 195 15.93 4.46 -21.72
N ARG A 196 16.28 3.48 -22.56
CA ARG A 196 16.53 3.67 -23.99
C ARG A 196 15.25 4.00 -24.76
N ASP A 197 14.22 3.16 -24.61
CA ASP A 197 13.05 3.16 -25.50
C ASP A 197 11.93 4.11 -25.05
N HIS A 198 11.80 4.31 -23.74
CA HIS A 198 10.76 5.13 -23.13
C HIS A 198 11.32 6.39 -22.43
N ARG A 199 12.63 6.65 -22.56
CA ARG A 199 13.33 7.81 -21.95
C ARG A 199 13.16 7.89 -20.43
N THR A 200 12.94 6.76 -19.76
CA THR A 200 12.89 6.70 -18.30
C THR A 200 14.27 6.84 -17.69
N SER A 201 14.35 7.06 -16.37
CA SER A 201 15.62 6.96 -15.67
C SER A 201 16.15 5.53 -15.64
N ALA A 202 17.46 5.36 -15.79
CA ALA A 202 18.15 4.07 -15.64
C ALA A 202 18.46 3.74 -14.17
N THR A 203 18.27 4.70 -13.27
CA THR A 203 18.56 4.55 -11.84
C THR A 203 17.37 3.93 -11.14
N VAL A 204 17.55 2.70 -10.63
CA VAL A 204 16.51 1.95 -9.93
C VAL A 204 16.60 2.21 -8.42
N VAL A 205 15.47 2.52 -7.78
CA VAL A 205 15.39 2.72 -6.32
C VAL A 205 14.59 1.62 -5.60
N ALA A 206 13.75 0.89 -6.33
CA ALA A 206 13.06 -0.27 -5.79
C ALA A 206 12.78 -1.27 -6.92
N ALA A 207 12.81 -2.55 -6.59
CA ALA A 207 12.49 -3.62 -7.52
C ALA A 207 11.87 -4.81 -6.80
N GLY A 208 11.11 -5.61 -7.53
CA GLY A 208 10.45 -6.78 -6.97
C GLY A 208 9.67 -7.57 -8.01
N GLU A 209 8.78 -8.43 -7.53
CA GLU A 209 7.86 -9.18 -8.39
C GLU A 209 6.42 -8.97 -7.97
N PHE A 210 5.55 -8.96 -8.98
CA PHE A 210 4.11 -9.00 -8.80
C PHE A 210 3.59 -10.42 -8.97
N THR A 211 2.62 -10.76 -8.14
CA THR A 211 1.92 -12.05 -8.20
C THR A 211 0.43 -11.80 -8.01
N MET A 212 -0.41 -12.50 -8.75
CA MET A 212 -1.84 -12.52 -8.51
C MET A 212 -2.19 -13.69 -7.58
N LYS A 213 -2.92 -13.43 -6.50
CA LYS A 213 -3.45 -14.46 -5.61
C LYS A 213 -4.86 -14.07 -5.18
N ASP A 214 -5.82 -14.98 -5.38
CA ASP A 214 -7.24 -14.77 -5.02
C ASP A 214 -7.78 -13.42 -5.55
N ASP A 215 -7.54 -13.15 -6.84
CA ASP A 215 -7.87 -11.88 -7.53
C ASP A 215 -7.28 -10.60 -6.93
N ARG A 216 -6.27 -10.74 -6.05
CA ARG A 216 -5.55 -9.61 -5.46
C ARG A 216 -4.13 -9.53 -6.01
N LEU A 217 -3.74 -8.33 -6.41
CA LEU A 217 -2.37 -8.00 -6.76
C LEU A 217 -1.50 -7.99 -5.50
N ILE A 218 -0.47 -8.83 -5.49
CA ILE A 218 0.53 -8.91 -4.44
C ILE A 218 1.86 -8.39 -4.97
N MET A 219 2.44 -7.44 -4.25
CA MET A 219 3.77 -6.90 -4.49
C MET A 219 4.77 -7.52 -3.50
N THR A 220 5.84 -8.10 -4.04
CA THR A 220 6.92 -8.70 -3.26
C THR A 220 8.23 -7.95 -3.50
N ASN A 221 9.21 -8.09 -2.60
CA ASN A 221 10.55 -7.50 -2.75
C ASN A 221 11.56 -8.42 -3.46
N TYR A 222 11.09 -9.49 -4.14
CA TYR A 222 11.99 -10.43 -4.81
C TYR A 222 12.61 -9.81 -6.06
N SER A 223 13.91 -9.50 -5.96
CA SER A 223 14.60 -8.66 -6.95
C SER A 223 16.00 -9.13 -7.28
N GLY A 224 16.35 -10.37 -6.89
CA GLY A 224 17.62 -11.02 -7.18
C GLY A 224 18.83 -10.13 -6.89
N HIS A 225 19.39 -9.54 -7.94
CA HIS A 225 20.60 -8.71 -7.94
C HIS A 225 20.45 -7.34 -7.28
N TYR A 226 19.23 -6.82 -7.12
CA TYR A 226 19.00 -5.54 -6.45
C TYR A 226 18.74 -5.66 -4.94
N LYS A 227 18.35 -6.85 -4.46
CA LYS A 227 18.08 -7.17 -3.05
C LYS A 227 17.30 -6.06 -2.32
N THR A 228 16.20 -5.60 -2.92
CA THR A 228 15.36 -4.51 -2.39
C THR A 228 14.96 -4.80 -0.93
N PRO A 229 15.30 -3.92 0.02
CA PRO A 229 14.89 -4.09 1.40
C PRO A 229 13.38 -3.88 1.55
N TYR A 230 12.76 -4.62 2.47
CA TYR A 230 11.30 -4.72 2.58
C TYR A 230 10.61 -3.39 2.92
N ASP A 231 11.28 -2.51 3.66
CA ASP A 231 10.78 -1.17 4.01
C ASP A 231 10.52 -0.29 2.77
N ARG A 232 11.23 -0.51 1.66
CA ARG A 232 11.01 0.21 0.40
C ARG A 232 9.70 -0.16 -0.31
N LEU A 233 9.07 -1.28 0.04
CA LEU A 233 7.76 -1.64 -0.52
C LEU A 233 6.68 -0.66 -0.09
N TRP A 234 6.80 -0.04 1.08
CA TRP A 234 5.74 0.81 1.60
C TRP A 234 5.56 2.11 0.82
N PRO A 235 6.63 2.89 0.52
CA PRO A 235 6.42 4.08 -0.27
C PRO A 235 6.18 3.80 -1.76
N VAL A 236 6.65 2.66 -2.27
CA VAL A 236 6.25 2.19 -3.62
C VAL A 236 4.76 1.87 -3.68
N LYS A 237 4.22 1.17 -2.66
CA LYS A 237 2.78 0.91 -2.56
C LYS A 237 1.98 2.20 -2.57
N MET A 238 2.38 3.17 -1.76
CA MET A 238 1.73 4.49 -1.69
C MET A 238 1.77 5.21 -3.04
N HIS A 239 2.90 5.14 -3.74
CA HIS A 239 3.07 5.72 -5.08
C HIS A 239 2.13 5.06 -6.10
N MET A 240 1.97 3.74 -6.04
CA MET A 240 1.05 3.00 -6.90
C MET A 240 -0.43 3.27 -6.57
N GLU A 241 -0.77 3.40 -5.27
CA GLU A 241 -2.12 3.76 -4.82
C GLU A 241 -2.54 5.16 -5.31
N GLN A 242 -1.60 6.10 -5.43
CA GLN A 242 -1.86 7.42 -6.02
C GLN A 242 -2.26 7.34 -7.50
N LEU A 243 -1.84 6.29 -8.20
CA LEU A 243 -2.24 6.00 -9.59
C LEU A 243 -3.53 5.17 -9.67
N GLY A 244 -4.19 4.92 -8.55
CA GLY A 244 -5.41 4.12 -8.46
C GLY A 244 -5.18 2.61 -8.53
N ILE A 245 -3.97 2.15 -8.20
CA ILE A 245 -3.60 0.72 -8.23
C ILE A 245 -3.60 0.19 -6.81
N ASP A 246 -4.59 -0.63 -6.47
CA ASP A 246 -4.65 -1.31 -5.16
C ASP A 246 -3.83 -2.61 -5.16
N MET A 247 -3.13 -2.86 -4.05
CA MET A 247 -2.31 -4.05 -3.89
C MET A 247 -1.96 -4.36 -2.44
N LYS A 248 -1.66 -5.63 -2.18
CA LYS A 248 -1.08 -6.09 -0.91
C LYS A 248 0.43 -6.19 -1.03
N VAL A 249 1.17 -5.78 0.00
CA VAL A 249 2.61 -6.03 0.09
C VAL A 249 2.88 -7.28 0.91
N THR A 250 3.85 -8.10 0.49
CA THR A 250 4.27 -9.30 1.23
C THR A 250 5.77 -9.47 1.09
N ARG A 251 6.43 -9.86 2.19
CA ARG A 251 7.86 -10.16 2.17
C ARG A 251 8.09 -11.49 1.47
N GLN A 252 9.10 -11.58 0.62
CA GLN A 252 9.45 -12.80 -0.09
C GLN A 252 9.55 -14.04 0.82
N SER A 253 10.13 -13.91 2.02
CA SER A 253 10.28 -15.02 2.98
C SER A 253 8.96 -15.65 3.43
N TYR A 254 7.83 -14.94 3.32
CA TYR A 254 6.52 -15.47 3.68
C TYR A 254 5.86 -16.32 2.60
N LEU A 255 6.22 -16.13 1.32
CA LEU A 255 5.66 -16.91 0.21
C LEU A 255 6.32 -18.29 0.09
N ALA A 256 7.62 -18.39 0.39
CA ALA A 256 8.33 -19.67 0.42
C ALA A 256 7.74 -20.67 1.42
N ASN A 257 7.21 -20.18 2.56
CA ASN A 257 6.60 -21.03 3.58
C ASN A 257 5.14 -21.42 3.25
N GLN A 258 4.48 -20.79 2.27
CA GLN A 258 3.11 -21.12 1.86
C GLN A 258 3.04 -22.12 0.69
N GLN A 259 4.17 -22.43 0.05
CA GLN A 259 4.27 -23.43 -1.02
C GLN A 259 4.79 -24.79 -0.52
N ALA A 260 5.13 -24.89 0.77
CA ALA A 260 5.67 -26.09 1.41
C ALA A 260 4.67 -26.78 2.36
N GLY A 261 3.37 -26.51 2.20
CA GLY A 261 2.28 -27.09 3.00
C GLY A 261 1.16 -27.60 2.12
#